data_AF-A0A2H0VGY3-F1
#
_entry.id   AF-A0A2H0VGY3-F1
#
_cell.length_a   1.000
_cell.length_b   1.000
_cell.length_c   1.000
_cell.angle_alpha   90.00
_cell.angle_beta   90.00
_cell.angle_gamma   90.00
#
_symmetry.space_group_name_H-M   'P 1'
#
loop_
_entity.id
_entity.type
_entity.pdbx_description
1 polymer ?
#
loop_
_entity_poly.entity_id
_entity_poly.type
_entity_poly.pdbx_seq_one_letter_code
_entity_poly.pdbx_strand_id
1 'polypeptide(L)'
;MLITADGVSALRSLKLGGTNVFYPSELVEGAAEARGEAPIPRDFIVEAMEKIELGEEQAERYPTGMPTLKSIFEVGKKLYEEFSD
;
A
#
# COMPACT_ATOMS: atom_id res chain seq x y z
N MET A 1 -9.00 -26.28 23.86
CA MET A 1 -9.04 -24.83 24.15
C MET A 1 -8.46 -24.14 22.93
N LEU A 2 -9.31 -23.52 22.11
CA LEU A 2 -8.92 -22.77 20.92
C LEU A 2 -8.17 -21.51 21.36
N ILE A 3 -6.95 -21.31 20.86
CA ILE A 3 -6.27 -20.02 20.94
C ILE A 3 -6.83 -19.19 19.78
N THR A 4 -7.74 -18.28 20.12
CA THR A 4 -8.30 -17.26 19.24
C THR A 4 -7.22 -16.26 18.83
N ALA A 5 -7.42 -15.68 17.65
CA ALA A 5 -6.60 -14.67 17.01
C ALA A 5 -6.23 -13.48 17.92
N ASP A 6 -5.26 -12.69 17.44
CA ASP A 6 -5.06 -11.24 17.70
C ASP A 6 -3.60 -10.88 17.94
N GLY A 7 -2.72 -11.43 17.10
CA GLY A 7 -1.29 -11.13 17.13
C GLY A 7 -0.68 -11.26 15.74
N VAL A 8 -1.36 -10.77 14.69
CA VAL A 8 -0.70 -10.51 13.41
C VAL A 8 0.19 -9.28 13.61
N SER A 9 1.25 -9.51 14.38
CA SER A 9 2.44 -8.70 14.41
C SER A 9 2.85 -8.44 12.97
N ALA A 10 2.90 -7.14 12.65
CA ALA A 10 4.02 -6.49 12.01
C ALA A 10 4.81 -7.35 11.02
N LEU A 11 4.90 -6.85 9.78
CA LEU A 11 5.89 -7.25 8.78
C LEU A 11 5.55 -8.55 8.06
N ARG A 12 4.58 -8.50 7.14
CA ARG A 12 4.80 -9.21 5.88
C ARG A 12 5.96 -8.51 5.17
N SER A 13 7.17 -8.96 5.47
CA SER A 13 8.33 -8.71 4.62
C SER A 13 8.01 -9.31 3.26
N LEU A 14 7.57 -8.49 2.30
CA LEU A 14 7.61 -8.84 0.89
C LEU A 14 9.08 -9.07 0.54
N LYS A 15 9.50 -10.32 0.63
CA LYS A 15 10.84 -10.76 0.27
C LYS A 15 10.93 -10.85 -1.24
N LEU A 16 10.92 -9.70 -1.91
CA LEU A 16 11.25 -9.58 -3.32
C LEU A 16 12.77 -9.45 -3.45
N GLY A 17 13.43 -10.55 -3.81
CA GLY A 17 14.74 -10.50 -4.47
C GLY A 17 15.94 -9.90 -3.70
N GLY A 18 15.89 -9.77 -2.38
CA GLY A 18 17.07 -9.36 -1.59
C GLY A 18 17.29 -7.85 -1.47
N THR A 19 16.35 -7.03 -1.93
CA THR A 19 16.31 -5.58 -1.67
C THR A 19 15.04 -5.26 -0.92
N ASN A 20 15.17 -4.80 0.33
CA ASN A 20 14.06 -4.21 1.06
C ASN A 20 13.66 -2.90 0.37
N VAL A 21 12.76 -2.97 -0.59
CA VAL A 21 12.13 -1.78 -1.16
C VAL A 21 11.07 -1.33 -0.15
N PHE A 22 11.53 -0.59 0.87
CA PHE A 22 10.63 0.12 1.77
C PHE A 22 9.99 1.25 0.97
N TYR A 23 8.72 1.11 0.62
CA TYR A 23 7.86 2.28 0.58
C TYR A 23 7.34 2.44 2.01
N PRO A 24 7.82 3.44 2.77
CA PRO A 24 7.16 3.76 4.01
C PRO A 24 5.75 4.20 3.62
N SER A 25 4.72 3.48 4.05
CA SER A 25 3.33 3.93 3.90
C SER A 25 3.16 5.37 4.42
N GLU A 26 3.97 5.75 5.40
CA GLU A 26 4.15 7.11 5.92
C GLU A 26 4.46 8.16 4.84
N LEU A 27 5.22 7.82 3.79
CA LEU A 27 5.46 8.72 2.66
C LEU A 27 4.23 8.87 1.76
N VAL A 28 3.46 7.80 1.59
CA VAL A 28 2.21 7.82 0.82
C VAL A 28 1.17 8.64 1.59
N GLU A 29 1.03 8.39 2.89
CA GLU A 29 0.16 9.12 3.82
C GLU A 29 0.53 10.60 3.87
N GLY A 30 1.81 10.94 4.09
CA GLY A 30 2.28 12.32 4.13
C GLY A 30 2.13 13.05 2.79
N ALA A 31 2.32 12.35 1.67
CA ALA A 31 2.09 12.95 0.35
C ALA A 31 0.59 13.20 0.09
N ALA A 32 -0.29 12.32 0.55
CA ALA A 32 -1.73 12.49 0.45
C ALA A 32 -2.23 13.65 1.34
N GLU A 33 -1.75 13.72 2.59
CA GLU A 33 -2.04 14.82 3.51
C GLU A 33 -1.62 16.18 2.93
N ALA A 34 -0.41 16.26 2.35
CA ALA A 34 0.06 17.48 1.68
C ALA A 34 -0.80 17.89 0.47
N ARG A 35 -1.54 16.95 -0.15
CA ARG A 35 -2.52 17.22 -1.21
C ARG A 35 -3.93 17.54 -0.68
N GLY A 36 -4.15 17.46 0.63
CA GLY A 36 -5.47 17.61 1.24
C GLY A 36 -6.41 16.43 0.98
N GLU A 37 -5.86 15.25 0.68
CA GLU A 37 -6.65 14.04 0.45
C GLU A 37 -7.08 13.42 1.78
N ALA A 38 -8.25 12.76 1.77
CA ALA A 38 -8.74 12.06 2.94
C ALA A 38 -7.81 10.90 3.31
N PRO A 39 -7.51 10.68 4.60
CA PRO A 39 -6.67 9.56 5.01
C PRO A 39 -7.37 8.23 4.69
N ILE A 40 -6.61 7.29 4.17
CA ILE A 40 -7.04 5.90 3.97
C ILE A 40 -6.30 4.99 4.96
N PRO A 41 -6.90 3.87 5.41
CA PRO A 41 -6.21 2.98 6.32
C PRO A 41 -4.95 2.39 5.69
N ARG A 42 -3.89 2.26 6.50
CA ARG A 42 -2.57 1.79 6.08
C ARG A 42 -2.61 0.44 5.35
N ASP A 43 -3.49 -0.46 5.76
CA ASP A 43 -3.60 -1.80 5.18
C ASP A 43 -3.94 -1.75 3.68
N PHE A 44 -4.77 -0.79 3.25
CA PHE A 44 -5.11 -0.59 1.84
C PHE A 44 -3.94 0.00 1.03
N ILE A 45 -3.06 0.78 1.66
CA ILE A 45 -1.83 1.27 1.02
C ILE A 45 -0.88 0.09 0.76
N VAL A 46 -0.73 -0.80 1.74
CA VAL A 46 0.11 -2.00 1.60
C VAL A 46 -0.47 -2.94 0.53
N GLU A 47 -1.78 -3.18 0.56
CA GLU A 47 -2.44 -4.02 -0.45
C GLU A 47 -2.32 -3.43 -1.85
N ALA A 48 -2.47 -2.10 -2.00
CA ALA A 48 -2.26 -1.42 -3.27
C ALA A 48 -0.86 -1.64 -3.82
N MET A 49 0.16 -1.53 -2.97
CA MET A 49 1.54 -1.82 -3.39
C MET A 49 1.72 -3.27 -3.84
N GLU A 50 1.15 -4.23 -3.10
CA GLU A 50 1.20 -5.65 -3.47
C GLU A 50 0.57 -5.89 -4.85
N LYS A 51 -0.64 -5.37 -5.08
CA LYS A 51 -1.35 -5.53 -6.36
C LYS A 51 -0.61 -4.85 -7.53
N ILE A 52 -0.01 -3.68 -7.30
CA ILE A 52 0.79 -2.99 -8.32
C ILE A 52 2.04 -3.78 -8.69
N GLU A 53 2.73 -4.36 -7.70
CA GLU A 53 3.94 -5.16 -7.92
C GLU A 53 3.66 -6.51 -8.58
N LEU A 54 2.50 -7.11 -8.29
CA LEU A 54 2.03 -8.33 -8.96
C LEU A 54 1.48 -8.06 -10.37
N GLY A 55 1.30 -6.79 -10.76
CA GLY A 55 0.73 -6.39 -12.05
C GLY A 55 -0.78 -6.59 -12.15
N GLU A 56 -1.46 -6.78 -11.02
CA GLU A 56 -2.92 -6.89 -10.91
C GLU A 56 -3.60 -5.51 -11.01
N GLU A 57 -2.91 -4.46 -10.58
CA GLU A 57 -3.35 -3.07 -10.70
C GLU A 57 -2.34 -2.26 -11.51
N GLN A 58 -2.86 -1.38 -12.36
CA GLN A 58 -2.02 -0.48 -13.14
C GLN A 58 -1.74 0.80 -12.35
N ALA A 59 -0.47 1.21 -12.33
CA ALA A 59 -0.03 2.41 -11.66
C ALA A 59 0.97 3.17 -12.52
N GLU A 60 0.91 4.50 -12.46
CA GLU A 60 1.97 5.35 -12.97
C GLU A 60 3.27 5.04 -12.22
N ARG A 61 4.38 4.94 -12.96
CA ARG A 61 5.71 4.63 -12.44
C ARG A 61 6.69 5.74 -12.81
N TYR A 62 7.62 6.03 -11.92
CA TYR A 62 8.78 6.86 -12.21
C TYR A 62 9.65 6.21 -13.31
N PRO A 63 10.54 6.97 -13.98
CA PRO A 63 11.50 6.40 -14.95
C PRO A 63 12.38 5.29 -14.38
N THR A 64 12.52 5.21 -13.05
CA THR A 64 13.21 4.15 -12.32
C THR A 64 12.43 2.82 -12.28
N GLY A 65 11.19 2.79 -12.76
CA GLY A 65 10.29 1.62 -12.72
C GLY A 65 9.45 1.51 -11.44
N MET A 66 9.70 2.38 -10.46
CA MET A 66 9.02 2.41 -9.17
C MET A 66 7.65 3.09 -9.27
N PRO A 67 6.54 2.54 -8.73
CA PRO A 67 5.26 3.25 -8.69
C PRO A 67 5.36 4.59 -7.97
N THR A 68 4.58 5.57 -8.45
CA THR A 68 4.51 6.89 -7.82
C THR A 68 3.71 6.84 -6.52
N LEU A 69 4.04 7.71 -5.56
CA LEU A 69 3.30 7.77 -4.29
C LEU A 69 1.81 8.09 -4.52
N LYS A 70 1.53 8.88 -5.56
CA LYS A 70 0.17 9.23 -5.95
C LYS A 70 -0.59 8.01 -6.47
N SER A 71 -0.01 7.23 -7.39
CA SER A 71 -0.68 6.06 -7.96
C SER A 71 -0.90 4.96 -6.92
N ILE A 72 0.03 4.77 -5.98
CA ILE A 72 -0.16 3.87 -4.83
C ILE A 72 -1.37 4.32 -3.99
N PHE A 73 -1.47 5.62 -3.69
CA PHE A 73 -2.60 6.16 -2.93
C PHE A 73 -3.93 6.00 -3.66
N GLU A 74 -3.98 6.27 -4.96
CA GLU A 74 -5.21 6.15 -5.77
C GLU A 74 -5.72 4.71 -5.82
N VAL A 75 -4.82 3.73 -6.00
CA VAL A 75 -5.19 2.31 -5.95
C VAL A 75 -5.65 1.94 -4.53
N GLY A 76 -4.93 2.37 -3.48
CA GLY A 76 -5.34 2.11 -2.11
C GLY A 76 -6.70 2.70 -1.76
N LYS A 77 -6.98 3.91 -2.25
CA LYS A 77 -8.26 4.57 -2.08
C LYS A 77 -9.39 3.81 -2.79
N LYS A 78 -9.18 3.36 -4.03
CA LYS A 78 -10.13 2.52 -4.76
C LYS A 78 -10.47 1.25 -3.97
N LEU A 79 -9.45 0.54 -3.46
CA LEU A 79 -9.67 -0.68 -2.65
C LEU A 79 -10.45 -0.39 -1.36
N TYR A 80 -10.19 0.76 -0.74
CA TYR A 80 -10.91 1.18 0.46
C TYR A 80 -12.38 1.53 0.18
N GLU A 81 -12.65 2.23 -0.92
CA GLU A 81 -14.01 2.54 -1.36
C GLU A 81 -14.77 1.25 -1.72
N GLU A 82 -14.15 0.32 -2.46
CA GLU A 82 -14.75 -0.99 -2.80
C GLU A 82 -15.07 -1.86 -1.58
N PHE A 83 -14.31 -1.73 -0.49
CA PHE A 83 -14.59 -2.45 0.76
C PHE A 83 -15.69 -1.78 1.60
N SER A 84 -15.95 -0.50 1.38
CA SER A 84 -16.90 0.29 2.16
C SER A 84 -18.32 0.29 1.58
N ASP A 85 -18.50 -0.20 0.36
CA ASP A 85 -19.80 -0.48 -0.30
C ASP A 85 -20.31 -1.91 -0.01
#